data_AF-A0A417EKP3-F1
#
_entry.id   AF-A0A417EKP3-F1
#
_cell.length_a   1.000
_cell.length_b   1.000
_cell.length_c   1.000
_cell.angle_alpha   90.00
_cell.angle_beta   90.00
_cell.angle_gamma   90.00
#
_symmetry.space_group_name_H-M   'P 1'
#
loop_
_entity.id
_entity.type
_entity.pdbx_description
1 polymer ?
#
loop_
_entity_poly.entity_id
_entity_poly.type
_entity_poly.pdbx_seq_one_letter_code
_entity_poly.pdbx_strand_id
1 'polypeptide(L)'
;MDYQGVLGRFTYDDGTDILNRVSSVEAGDYRENRDIINEIVLWKMNRRPQVTEELIDAIFSLKEIKTPLQVLADKKTERVVEKLLQTKGMQLPMASTVLHFYYPVIFPIIDQRAYRELYAMDYPKTMTKIPMLTELYLKYIKDCWEYQQEKCPEIAFSQIDKVLYQLDKEKGNKVIY
;
A
#
# COMPACT_ATOMS: atom_id res chain seq x y z
N MET A 1 -0.41 -17.47 17.81
CA MET A 1 -1.14 -17.63 16.54
C MET A 1 -0.10 -17.97 15.49
N ASP A 2 -0.41 -18.85 14.55
CA ASP A 2 0.53 -19.27 13.48
C ASP A 2 0.41 -18.32 12.28
N TYR A 3 1.19 -17.24 12.27
CA TYR A 3 1.13 -16.24 11.22
C TYR A 3 1.77 -16.71 9.90
N GLN A 4 2.77 -17.61 9.96
CA GLN A 4 3.34 -18.21 8.76
C GLN A 4 2.31 -19.11 8.05
N GLY A 5 1.58 -19.91 8.82
CA GLY A 5 0.47 -20.70 8.28
C GLY A 5 -0.63 -19.83 7.69
N VAL A 6 -0.98 -18.72 8.34
CA VAL A 6 -1.93 -17.72 7.79
C VAL A 6 -1.43 -17.19 6.45
N LEU A 7 -0.18 -16.72 6.39
CA LEU A 7 0.40 -16.21 5.14
C LEU A 7 0.43 -17.27 4.03
N GLY A 8 0.75 -18.52 4.36
CA GLY A 8 0.75 -19.63 3.40
C GLY A 8 -0.62 -19.98 2.80
N ARG A 9 -1.72 -19.49 3.40
CA ARG A 9 -3.10 -19.62 2.88
C ARG A 9 -3.56 -18.42 2.07
N PHE A 10 -2.73 -17.39 1.91
CA PHE A 10 -3.00 -16.30 0.99
C PHE A 10 -2.81 -16.77 -0.45
N THR A 11 -3.87 -16.69 -1.27
CA THR A 11 -3.90 -17.30 -2.62
C THR A 11 -4.06 -16.29 -3.76
N TYR A 12 -3.97 -14.99 -3.49
CA TYR A 12 -4.04 -13.99 -4.57
C TYR A 12 -2.67 -13.85 -5.24
N ASP A 13 -2.70 -13.51 -6.54
CA ASP A 13 -1.49 -13.16 -7.30
C ASP A 13 -0.68 -12.13 -6.51
N ASP A 14 0.60 -12.44 -6.29
CA ASP A 14 1.52 -11.61 -5.53
C ASP A 14 2.14 -10.50 -6.39
N GLY A 15 1.79 -10.44 -7.69
CA GLY A 15 2.24 -9.43 -8.62
C GLY A 15 3.72 -9.56 -8.93
N THR A 16 4.28 -10.78 -8.90
CA THR A 16 5.72 -11.04 -9.13
C THR A 16 6.24 -10.39 -10.42
N ASP A 17 5.48 -10.42 -11.52
CA ASP A 17 5.89 -9.77 -12.78
C ASP A 17 6.06 -8.25 -12.61
N ILE A 18 5.07 -7.60 -11.99
CA ILE A 18 5.09 -6.16 -11.69
C ILE A 18 6.27 -5.84 -10.76
N LEU A 19 6.49 -6.64 -9.71
CA LEU A 19 7.61 -6.46 -8.78
C LEU A 19 8.96 -6.56 -9.48
N ASN A 20 9.13 -7.53 -10.39
CA ASN A 20 10.35 -7.69 -11.17
C ASN A 20 10.59 -6.46 -12.05
N ARG A 21 9.56 -5.98 -12.74
CA ARG A 21 9.66 -4.78 -13.60
C ARG A 21 10.00 -3.53 -12.80
N VAL A 22 9.31 -3.30 -11.69
CA VAL A 22 9.59 -2.20 -10.76
C VAL A 22 11.02 -2.25 -10.21
N SER A 23 11.55 -3.44 -9.92
CA SER A 23 12.92 -3.58 -9.44
C SER A 23 14.00 -3.22 -10.47
N SER A 24 13.64 -3.25 -11.76
CA SER A 24 14.54 -3.00 -12.89
C SER A 24 14.38 -1.61 -13.53
N VAL A 25 13.23 -0.97 -13.32
CA VAL A 25 12.90 0.31 -13.98
C VAL A 25 13.59 1.49 -13.30
N GLU A 26 14.12 2.41 -14.10
CA GLU A 26 14.69 3.67 -13.62
C GLU A 26 13.66 4.80 -13.60
N ALA A 27 13.88 5.83 -12.78
CA ALA A 27 12.99 6.99 -12.68
C ALA A 27 12.77 7.68 -14.04
N GLY A 28 13.81 7.70 -14.89
CA GLY A 28 13.78 8.33 -16.21
C GLY A 28 13.01 7.53 -17.28
N ASP A 29 12.64 6.26 -17.01
CA ASP A 29 11.80 5.48 -17.92
C ASP A 29 10.32 5.75 -17.64
N TYR A 30 9.87 6.96 -17.98
CA TYR A 30 8.51 7.40 -17.73
C TYR A 30 7.44 6.56 -18.44
N ARG A 31 7.79 5.94 -19.57
CA ARG A 31 6.86 5.08 -20.31
C ARG A 31 6.62 3.78 -19.55
N GLU A 32 7.69 3.08 -19.17
CA GLU A 32 7.57 1.82 -18.45
C GLU A 32 6.93 2.02 -17.07
N ASN A 33 7.33 3.07 -16.33
CA ASN A 33 6.70 3.40 -15.04
C ASN A 33 5.20 3.69 -15.18
N ARG A 34 4.79 4.39 -16.24
CA ARG A 34 3.38 4.63 -16.52
C ARG A 34 2.64 3.32 -16.82
N ASP A 35 3.25 2.42 -17.58
CA ASP A 35 2.67 1.12 -17.92
C ASP A 35 2.52 0.23 -16.68
N ILE A 36 3.54 0.17 -15.81
CA ILE A 36 3.52 -0.50 -14.51
C ILE A 36 2.38 0.03 -13.62
N ILE A 37 2.31 1.36 -13.42
CA ILE A 37 1.29 1.95 -12.54
C ILE A 37 -0.12 1.70 -13.12
N ASN A 38 -0.28 1.81 -14.44
CA ASN A 38 -1.54 1.49 -15.10
C ASN A 38 -1.93 0.03 -14.90
N GLU A 39 -0.98 -0.91 -14.95
CA GLU A 39 -1.24 -2.33 -14.74
C GLU A 39 -1.69 -2.62 -13.31
N ILE A 40 -1.00 -2.06 -12.31
CA ILE A 40 -1.40 -2.13 -10.89
C ILE A 40 -2.85 -1.63 -10.72
N VAL A 41 -3.18 -0.51 -11.35
CA VAL A 41 -4.50 0.11 -11.19
C VAL A 41 -5.58 -0.63 -11.97
N LEU A 42 -5.26 -1.16 -13.16
CA LEU A 42 -6.15 -2.00 -13.95
C LEU A 42 -6.50 -3.29 -13.20
N TRP A 43 -5.51 -3.94 -12.59
CA TRP A 43 -5.70 -5.16 -11.80
C TRP A 43 -6.70 -4.95 -10.67
N LYS A 44 -6.66 -3.79 -9.99
CA LYS A 44 -7.45 -3.55 -8.78
C LYS A 44 -8.75 -2.75 -9.00
N MET A 45 -8.89 -1.96 -10.07
CA MET A 45 -10.10 -1.14 -10.31
C MET A 45 -10.63 -1.14 -11.76
N ASN A 46 -10.00 -1.87 -12.69
CA ASN A 46 -10.37 -1.87 -14.11
C ASN A 46 -10.48 -0.45 -14.71
N ARG A 47 -9.55 0.44 -14.32
CA ARG A 47 -9.48 1.86 -14.74
C ARG A 47 -8.04 2.26 -15.03
N ARG A 48 -7.86 3.29 -15.86
CA ARG A 48 -6.54 3.90 -16.14
C ARG A 48 -6.46 5.30 -15.51
N PRO A 49 -5.60 5.52 -14.51
CA PRO A 49 -5.39 6.85 -13.95
C PRO A 49 -4.55 7.71 -14.90
N GLN A 50 -4.61 9.03 -14.70
CA GLN A 50 -3.71 9.95 -15.39
C GLN A 50 -2.38 10.02 -14.64
N VAL A 51 -1.41 9.20 -15.04
CA VAL A 51 -0.07 9.16 -14.44
C VAL A 51 0.86 10.12 -15.18
N THR A 52 1.21 11.22 -14.53
CA THR A 52 2.14 12.23 -15.04
C THR A 52 3.59 11.88 -14.67
N GLU A 53 4.55 12.45 -15.40
CA GLU A 53 5.99 12.33 -15.08
C GLU A 53 6.30 12.89 -13.69
N GLU A 54 5.67 14.02 -13.33
CA GLU A 54 5.78 14.60 -12.00
C GLU A 54 5.31 13.67 -10.86
N LEU A 55 4.35 12.78 -11.12
CA LEU A 55 3.91 11.79 -10.15
C LEU A 55 4.94 10.66 -10.01
N ILE A 56 5.51 10.22 -11.14
CA ILE A 56 6.57 9.21 -11.17
C ILE A 56 7.80 9.74 -10.41
N ASP A 57 8.27 10.95 -10.73
CA ASP A 57 9.39 11.58 -10.02
C ASP A 57 9.10 11.72 -8.52
N ALA A 58 7.86 12.06 -8.15
CA ALA A 58 7.45 12.14 -6.76
C ALA A 58 7.56 10.78 -6.05
N ILE A 59 7.13 9.67 -6.67
CA ILE A 59 7.30 8.32 -6.13
C ILE A 59 8.80 7.99 -5.98
N PHE A 60 9.62 8.27 -7.00
CA PHE A 60 11.06 8.00 -6.93
C PHE A 60 11.81 8.87 -5.91
N SER A 61 11.26 10.03 -5.54
CA SER A 61 11.84 10.89 -4.50
C SER A 61 11.86 10.24 -3.10
N LEU A 62 11.08 9.16 -2.90
CA LEU A 62 11.02 8.39 -1.65
C LEU A 62 12.12 7.32 -1.54
N LYS A 63 12.95 7.12 -2.56
CA LYS A 63 14.01 6.08 -2.60
C LYS A 63 14.96 6.12 -1.41
N GLU A 64 15.18 7.29 -0.81
CA GLU A 64 16.05 7.47 0.35
C GLU A 64 15.43 7.00 1.67
N ILE A 65 14.11 6.82 1.72
CA ILE A 65 13.42 6.24 2.88
C ILE A 65 13.71 4.75 2.89
N LYS A 66 14.13 4.22 4.04
CA LYS A 66 14.53 2.82 4.21
C LYS A 66 13.68 2.06 5.20
N THR A 67 12.91 2.75 6.05
CA THR A 67 12.10 2.11 7.09
C THR A 67 10.71 2.73 7.20
N PRO A 68 9.70 1.96 7.65
CA PRO A 68 8.35 2.48 7.89
C PRO A 68 8.30 3.66 8.87
N LEU A 69 9.18 3.68 9.88
CA LEU A 69 9.19 4.76 10.88
C LEU A 69 9.75 6.08 10.33
N GLN A 70 10.64 6.04 9.33
CA GLN A 70 11.19 7.26 8.72
C GLN A 70 10.11 8.09 7.99
N VAL A 71 9.07 7.43 7.49
CA VAL A 71 7.92 8.06 6.83
C VAL A 71 7.26 9.11 7.73
N LEU A 72 7.21 8.88 9.05
CA LEU A 72 6.54 9.78 10.00
C LEU A 72 7.27 11.11 10.20
N ALA A 73 8.56 11.17 9.90
CA ALA A 73 9.38 12.38 10.02
C ALA A 73 9.59 13.08 8.67
N ASP A 74 9.22 12.42 7.56
CA ASP A 74 9.51 12.89 6.22
C ASP A 74 8.29 13.55 5.56
N LYS A 75 8.33 14.88 5.49
CA LYS A 75 7.31 15.69 4.78
C LYS A 75 7.22 15.38 3.29
N LYS A 76 8.22 14.73 2.68
CA LYS A 76 8.09 14.31 1.27
C LYS A 76 7.08 13.19 1.15
N THR A 77 7.04 12.25 2.09
CA THR A 77 6.07 11.15 2.07
C THR A 77 4.64 11.66 2.11
N GLU A 78 4.33 12.61 3.00
CA GLU A 78 3.04 13.31 3.02
C GLU A 78 2.67 13.84 1.62
N ARG A 79 3.56 14.63 1.02
CA ARG A 79 3.32 15.25 -0.30
C ARG A 79 3.11 14.22 -1.41
N VAL A 80 3.83 13.10 -1.38
CA VAL A 80 3.69 12.04 -2.38
C VAL A 80 2.33 11.34 -2.22
N VAL A 81 1.93 11.02 -0.99
CA VAL A 81 0.61 10.44 -0.70
C VAL A 81 -0.50 11.38 -1.15
N GLU A 82 -0.39 12.68 -0.85
CA GLU A 82 -1.36 13.68 -1.30
C GLU A 82 -1.45 13.76 -2.83
N LYS A 83 -0.31 13.78 -3.54
CA LYS A 83 -0.27 13.77 -5.01
C LYS A 83 -0.94 12.53 -5.60
N LEU A 84 -0.71 11.35 -5.02
CA LEU A 84 -1.38 10.12 -5.42
C LEU A 84 -2.90 10.25 -5.23
N LEU A 85 -3.36 10.75 -4.08
CA LEU A 85 -4.79 10.93 -3.79
C LEU A 85 -5.47 12.01 -4.64
N GLN A 86 -4.72 12.99 -5.15
CA GLN A 86 -5.20 13.99 -6.11
C GLN A 86 -5.39 13.40 -7.51
N THR A 87 -4.74 12.28 -7.82
CA THR A 87 -4.84 11.63 -9.12
C THR A 87 -6.24 11.06 -9.32
N LYS A 88 -6.93 11.48 -10.38
CA LYS A 88 -8.31 11.08 -10.65
C LYS A 88 -8.43 9.55 -10.70
N GLY A 89 -9.30 9.02 -9.84
CA GLY A 89 -9.56 7.60 -9.73
C GLY A 89 -8.67 6.87 -8.72
N MET A 90 -7.66 7.51 -8.12
CA MET A 90 -6.77 6.88 -7.15
C MET A 90 -7.22 7.20 -5.72
N GLN A 91 -8.00 6.30 -5.13
CA GLN A 91 -8.32 6.36 -3.69
C GLN A 91 -7.18 5.77 -2.86
N LEU A 92 -7.24 5.95 -1.53
CA LEU A 92 -6.18 5.52 -0.62
C LEU A 92 -5.79 4.03 -0.74
N PRO A 93 -6.72 3.07 -0.89
CA PRO A 93 -6.35 1.68 -1.14
C PRO A 93 -5.57 1.46 -2.43
N MET A 94 -5.75 2.31 -3.44
CA MET A 94 -4.97 2.24 -4.68
C MET A 94 -3.61 2.93 -4.53
N ALA A 95 -3.58 4.12 -3.93
CA ALA A 95 -2.36 4.86 -3.68
C ALA A 95 -1.36 4.04 -2.86
N SER A 96 -1.83 3.36 -1.80
CA SER A 96 -1.01 2.46 -0.99
C SER A 96 -0.50 1.25 -1.76
N THR A 97 -1.29 0.68 -2.67
CA THR A 97 -0.84 -0.42 -3.55
C THR A 97 0.27 0.03 -4.48
N VAL A 98 0.15 1.19 -5.12
CA VAL A 98 1.24 1.75 -5.95
C VAL A 98 2.51 1.91 -5.10
N LEU A 99 2.41 2.54 -3.93
CA LEU A 99 3.56 2.71 -3.04
C LEU A 99 4.16 1.38 -2.57
N HIS A 100 3.33 0.37 -2.31
CA HIS A 100 3.77 -0.96 -1.90
C HIS A 100 4.58 -1.66 -3.01
N PHE A 101 4.15 -1.59 -4.27
CA PHE A 101 4.91 -2.19 -5.36
C PHE A 101 6.30 -1.54 -5.52
N TYR A 102 6.40 -0.23 -5.36
CA TYR A 102 7.67 0.50 -5.45
C TYR A 102 8.57 0.32 -4.21
N TYR A 103 8.00 0.32 -3.01
CA TYR A 103 8.76 0.16 -1.77
C TYR A 103 8.04 -0.76 -0.76
N PRO A 104 8.02 -2.09 -1.03
CA PRO A 104 7.20 -3.04 -0.27
C PRO A 104 7.63 -3.16 1.19
N VAL A 105 8.90 -2.87 1.51
CA VAL A 105 9.43 -2.90 2.88
C VAL A 105 9.07 -1.66 3.71
N ILE A 106 8.39 -0.68 3.11
CA ILE A 106 8.06 0.61 3.73
C ILE A 106 6.56 0.83 3.80
N PHE A 107 5.84 0.53 2.72
CA PHE A 107 4.44 0.88 2.55
C PHE A 107 3.56 -0.37 2.54
N PRO A 108 2.78 -0.66 3.60
CA PRO A 108 1.78 -1.71 3.59
C PRO A 108 0.55 -1.27 2.79
N ILE A 109 -0.11 -2.22 2.13
CA ILE A 109 -1.38 -1.95 1.46
C ILE A 109 -2.48 -1.75 2.50
N ILE A 110 -3.21 -0.63 2.42
CA ILE A 110 -4.42 -0.43 3.22
C ILE A 110 -5.65 -0.84 2.41
N ASP A 111 -6.45 -1.74 2.98
CA ASP A 111 -7.80 -2.02 2.51
C ASP A 111 -8.75 -2.25 3.71
N GLN A 112 -10.04 -2.39 3.42
CA GLN A 112 -11.05 -2.60 4.47
C GLN A 112 -10.83 -3.83 5.36
N ARG A 113 -10.21 -4.90 4.86
CA ARG A 113 -9.96 -6.13 5.63
C ARG A 113 -8.77 -5.92 6.53
N ALA A 114 -7.66 -5.46 5.96
CA ALA A 114 -6.45 -5.21 6.71
C ALA A 114 -6.66 -4.11 7.77
N TYR A 115 -7.42 -3.06 7.44
CA TYR A 115 -7.81 -2.02 8.37
C TYR A 115 -8.70 -2.56 9.50
N ARG A 116 -9.71 -3.38 9.17
CA ARG A 116 -10.60 -3.96 10.17
C ARG A 116 -9.90 -4.94 11.10
N GLU A 117 -8.94 -5.71 10.59
CA GLU A 117 -8.12 -6.57 11.44
C GLU A 117 -7.28 -5.75 12.42
N LEU A 118 -6.63 -4.69 11.94
CA LEU A 118 -5.72 -3.89 12.74
C LEU A 118 -6.45 -3.07 13.82
N TYR A 119 -7.61 -2.51 13.49
CA TYR A 119 -8.33 -1.56 14.36
C TYR A 119 -9.61 -2.11 14.98
N ALA A 120 -10.03 -3.33 14.62
CA ALA A 120 -11.33 -3.88 14.99
C ALA A 120 -12.51 -2.96 14.62
N MET A 121 -12.38 -2.16 13.56
CA MET A 121 -13.38 -1.20 13.11
C MET A 121 -13.46 -1.11 11.59
N ASP A 122 -14.60 -0.71 11.05
CA ASP A 122 -14.75 -0.59 9.59
C ASP A 122 -13.92 0.56 9.01
N TYR A 123 -13.41 0.34 7.80
CA TYR A 123 -12.68 1.37 7.04
C TYR A 123 -13.57 2.60 6.79
N PRO A 124 -13.10 3.82 7.08
CA PRO A 124 -13.92 5.02 7.04
C PRO A 124 -14.18 5.48 5.60
N LYS A 125 -15.11 4.82 4.92
CA LYS A 125 -15.47 5.09 3.51
C LYS A 125 -15.95 6.51 3.24
N THR A 126 -16.48 7.20 4.25
CA THR A 126 -16.98 8.57 4.14
C THR A 126 -15.86 9.62 4.25
N MET A 127 -14.64 9.22 4.61
CA MET A 127 -13.48 10.10 4.66
C MET A 127 -12.99 10.40 3.24
N THR A 128 -13.13 11.65 2.82
CA THR A 128 -12.76 12.09 1.46
C THR A 128 -11.72 13.20 1.43
N LYS A 129 -11.48 13.86 2.56
CA LYS A 129 -10.50 14.95 2.65
C LYS A 129 -9.08 14.38 2.59
N ILE A 130 -8.32 14.82 1.60
CA ILE A 130 -6.94 14.37 1.35
C ILE A 130 -6.06 14.46 2.61
N PRO A 131 -6.01 15.58 3.38
CA PRO A 131 -5.17 15.63 4.58
C PRO A 131 -5.52 14.56 5.61
N MET A 132 -6.82 14.29 5.82
CA MET A 132 -7.26 13.26 6.76
C MET A 132 -6.91 11.84 6.27
N LEU A 133 -7.01 11.59 4.97
CA LEU A 133 -6.62 10.31 4.36
C LEU A 133 -5.11 10.09 4.45
N THR A 134 -4.32 11.15 4.25
CA THR A 134 -2.86 11.13 4.42
C THR A 134 -2.50 10.81 5.87
N GLU A 135 -3.07 11.53 6.84
CA GLU A 135 -2.85 11.27 8.27
C GLU A 135 -3.26 9.84 8.66
N LEU A 136 -4.40 9.37 8.18
CA LEU A 136 -4.88 8.00 8.40
C LEU A 136 -3.87 6.98 7.87
N TYR A 137 -3.31 7.21 6.69
CA TYR A 137 -2.34 6.28 6.10
C TYR A 137 -0.99 6.29 6.81
N LEU A 138 -0.47 7.46 7.19
CA LEU A 138 0.77 7.55 7.97
C LEU A 138 0.63 6.87 9.32
N LYS A 139 -0.51 7.06 9.99
CA LYS A 139 -0.85 6.32 11.20
C LYS A 139 -0.94 4.82 10.93
N TYR A 140 -1.58 4.41 9.86
CA TYR A 140 -1.69 3.00 9.46
C TYR A 140 -0.32 2.33 9.26
N ILE A 141 0.64 3.00 8.59
CA ILE A 141 2.01 2.50 8.43
C ILE A 141 2.66 2.22 9.78
N LYS A 142 2.54 3.17 10.71
CA LYS A 142 3.08 3.04 12.07
C LYS A 142 2.45 1.87 12.81
N ASP A 143 1.12 1.79 12.79
CA ASP A 143 0.39 0.77 13.55
C ASP A 143 0.62 -0.64 12.97
N CYS A 144 0.76 -0.77 11.64
CA CYS A 144 1.20 -2.02 11.01
C CYS A 144 2.61 -2.43 11.48
N TRP A 145 3.52 -1.46 11.61
CA TRP A 145 4.88 -1.72 12.07
C TRP A 145 4.87 -2.22 13.52
N GLU A 146 4.16 -1.52 14.40
CA GLU A 146 3.99 -1.92 15.81
C GLU A 146 3.34 -3.30 15.92
N TYR A 147 2.28 -3.56 15.15
CA TYR A 147 1.64 -4.87 15.11
C TYR A 147 2.62 -5.98 14.69
N GLN A 148 3.40 -5.75 13.62
CA GLN A 148 4.37 -6.73 13.14
C GLN A 148 5.45 -7.02 14.19
N GLN A 149 5.99 -5.98 14.84
CA GLN A 149 7.00 -6.14 15.89
C GLN A 149 6.46 -6.89 17.12
N GLU A 150 5.22 -6.61 17.53
CA GLU A 150 4.63 -7.20 18.73
C GLU A 150 4.04 -8.60 18.52
N LYS A 151 3.44 -8.85 17.35
CA LYS A 151 2.60 -10.03 17.11
C LYS A 151 3.26 -11.07 16.24
N CYS A 152 3.97 -10.65 15.20
CA CYS A 152 4.53 -11.53 14.18
C CYS A 152 5.91 -11.06 13.68
N PRO A 153 6.91 -10.93 14.58
CA PRO A 153 8.24 -10.42 14.22
C PRO A 153 8.96 -11.29 13.18
N GLU A 154 8.56 -12.55 13.01
CA GLU A 154 9.06 -13.49 12.02
C GLU A 154 8.55 -13.21 10.59
N ILE A 155 7.50 -12.41 10.44
CA ILE A 155 6.93 -12.05 9.13
C ILE A 155 7.61 -10.78 8.62
N ALA A 156 8.12 -10.83 7.39
CA ALA A 156 8.66 -9.65 6.73
C ALA A 156 7.57 -8.55 6.60
N PHE A 157 7.92 -7.31 6.91
CA PHE A 157 6.97 -6.19 6.88
C PHE A 157 6.26 -6.04 5.53
N SER A 158 6.95 -6.37 4.42
CA SER A 158 6.38 -6.42 3.07
C SER A 158 5.24 -7.42 2.86
N GLN A 159 4.89 -8.23 3.86
CA GLN A 159 3.78 -9.19 3.80
C GLN A 159 2.72 -8.91 4.87
N ILE A 160 2.86 -7.82 5.64
CA ILE A 160 1.97 -7.54 6.78
C ILE A 160 0.52 -7.33 6.34
N ASP A 161 0.30 -6.66 5.22
CA ASP A 161 -1.02 -6.42 4.65
C ASP A 161 -1.71 -7.74 4.28
N LYS A 162 -0.96 -8.71 3.72
CA LYS A 162 -1.48 -10.05 3.38
C LYS A 162 -1.89 -10.83 4.61
N VAL A 163 -1.10 -10.74 5.69
CA VAL A 163 -1.44 -11.37 6.97
C VAL A 163 -2.73 -10.77 7.53
N LEU A 164 -2.81 -9.44 7.64
CA LEU A 164 -3.98 -8.75 8.17
C LEU A 164 -5.24 -9.04 7.33
N TYR A 165 -5.09 -9.03 6.00
CA TYR A 165 -6.15 -9.39 5.07
C TYR A 165 -6.66 -10.82 5.31
N GLN A 166 -5.74 -11.77 5.41
CA GLN A 166 -6.09 -13.19 5.52
C GLN A 166 -6.73 -13.51 6.88
N LEU A 167 -6.28 -12.89 7.97
CA LEU A 167 -6.91 -13.01 9.29
C LEU A 167 -8.38 -12.57 9.26
N ASP A 168 -8.67 -11.41 8.69
CA ASP A 168 -10.04 -10.92 8.56
C ASP A 168 -10.90 -11.80 7.64
N LYS A 169 -10.29 -12.35 6.57
CA LYS A 169 -10.95 -13.31 5.68
C LYS A 169 -11.31 -14.62 6.40
N GLU A 170 -10.41 -15.15 7.23
CA GLU A 170 -10.63 -16.37 8.02
C GLU A 170 -11.70 -16.21 9.10
N LYS A 171 -11.93 -14.97 9.58
CA LYS A 171 -13.06 -14.65 10.47
C LYS A 171 -14.42 -14.65 9.77
N GLY A 172 -14.46 -14.82 8.43
CA GLY A 172 -15.70 -14.86 7.65
C GLY A 172 -16.35 -13.48 7.44
N ASN A 173 -15.63 -12.40 7.73
CA ASN A 173 -16.14 -11.04 7.56
C ASN A 173 -16.36 -10.75 6.06
N LYS A 174 -17.51 -10.14 5.74
CA LYS A 174 -17.84 -9.77 4.37
C LYS A 174 -17.17 -8.45 3.98
N VAL A 175 -16.84 -8.35 2.69
CA VAL A 175 -16.51 -7.09 2.05
C VAL A 175 -17.80 -6.28 1.94
N ILE A 176 -17.77 -5.04 2.40
CA ILE A 176 -18.87 -4.10 2.18
C ILE A 176 -18.48 -3.34 0.91
N TYR A 177 -19.35 -3.34 -0.12
CA TYR A 177 -19.16 -2.53 -1.33
C TYR A 177 -19.77 -1.15 -1.15
#